data_AF-A0AAE8EMB5-F1
#
_entry.id   AF-A0AAE8EMB5-F1
#
_cell.length_a   1.000
_cell.length_b   1.000
_cell.length_c   1.000
_cell.angle_alpha   90.00
_cell.angle_beta   90.00
_cell.angle_gamma   90.00
#
_symmetry.space_group_name_H-M   'P 1'
#
loop_
_entity.id
_entity.type
_entity.pdbx_description
1 polymer ?
#
loop_
_entity_poly.entity_id
_entity_poly.type
_entity_poly.pdbx_seq_one_letter_code
_entity_poly.pdbx_strand_id
1 'polypeptide(L)'
;MAIIKSGVLLPGQITASMIYSAESDIEVSTGLIKHIDSFPKELAPRVSLLLSSVANEIMALPGEISLNVTLMVNESLNNEAVVNDAFMQGWQQHIGNLYTWQRLTIVNSLSPMVMEDWIKSPAPEATLLLVAQRSDMDEFSDGLAVMLLINDDHAQRWGFGGQTKIYRPMVIDKDQMALQYQLFINTQPPARAAKGLLLSDGEGSLHAADILQQSLDGKGNLDVSLVRNLESFIGPSGPAGSWLALALAADLALTHQDNYTVLAQDDSQWTVSTIQPSLEHH
;
A
#
# COMPACT_ATOMS: atom_id res chain seq x y z
N MET A 1 6.00 11.58 0.58
CA MET A 1 6.00 11.14 -0.84
C MET A 1 4.61 11.30 -1.37
N ALA A 2 4.48 11.83 -2.57
CA ALA A 2 3.22 11.90 -3.27
C ALA A 2 2.91 10.54 -3.89
N ILE A 3 1.66 10.13 -3.77
CA ILE A 3 1.07 8.95 -4.38
C ILE A 3 0.36 9.42 -5.65
N ILE A 4 1.00 9.21 -6.81
CA ILE A 4 0.41 9.55 -8.11
C ILE A 4 -0.76 8.62 -8.42
N LYS A 5 -0.59 7.33 -8.10
CA LYS A 5 -1.61 6.30 -8.27
C LYS A 5 -1.54 5.31 -7.14
N SER A 6 -2.69 4.89 -6.63
CA SER A 6 -2.84 3.67 -5.85
C SER A 6 -4.02 2.87 -6.39
N GLY A 7 -4.04 1.58 -6.06
CA GLY A 7 -5.15 0.70 -6.32
C GLY A 7 -4.91 -0.64 -5.66
N VAL A 8 -5.99 -1.24 -5.16
CA VAL A 8 -5.98 -2.58 -4.58
C VAL A 8 -7.10 -3.42 -5.18
N LEU A 9 -6.81 -4.69 -5.46
CA LEU A 9 -7.80 -5.71 -5.77
C LEU A 9 -7.63 -6.86 -4.79
N LEU A 10 -8.63 -7.02 -3.93
CA LEU A 10 -8.67 -8.04 -2.90
C LEU A 10 -9.62 -9.19 -3.32
N PRO A 11 -9.51 -10.37 -2.68
CA PRO A 11 -10.46 -11.47 -2.86
C PRO A 11 -11.91 -11.01 -2.71
N GLY A 12 -12.82 -11.64 -3.46
CA GLY A 12 -14.23 -11.19 -3.52
C GLY A 12 -14.44 -9.89 -4.29
N GLN A 13 -13.42 -9.40 -5.03
CA GLN A 13 -13.43 -8.11 -5.73
C GLN A 13 -13.63 -6.91 -4.78
N ILE A 14 -13.23 -7.06 -3.52
CA ILE A 14 -13.35 -5.99 -2.53
C ILE A 14 -12.45 -4.82 -2.92
N THR A 15 -13.02 -3.62 -2.87
CA THR A 15 -12.36 -2.33 -3.12
C THR A 15 -12.66 -1.35 -1.97
N ALA A 16 -11.89 -0.26 -1.88
CA ALA A 16 -12.15 0.78 -0.88
C ALA A 16 -13.57 1.38 -0.98
N SER A 17 -14.09 1.55 -2.20
CA SER A 17 -15.45 2.06 -2.41
C SER A 17 -16.53 1.10 -1.87
N MET A 18 -16.32 -0.21 -2.01
CA MET A 18 -17.22 -1.21 -1.41
C MET A 18 -17.14 -1.18 0.12
N ILE A 19 -15.94 -1.06 0.70
CA ILE A 19 -15.77 -0.92 2.15
C ILE A 19 -16.45 0.35 2.64
N TYR A 20 -16.37 1.47 1.91
CA TYR A 20 -17.04 2.71 2.31
C TYR A 20 -18.57 2.62 2.26
N SER A 21 -19.12 2.04 1.19
CA SER A 21 -20.56 2.13 0.89
C SER A 21 -21.39 0.95 1.38
N ALA A 22 -20.79 -0.22 1.55
CA ALA A 22 -21.51 -1.48 1.80
C ALA A 22 -20.71 -2.45 2.66
N GLU A 23 -19.97 -1.95 3.66
CA GLU A 23 -19.11 -2.81 4.50
C GLU A 23 -19.86 -3.97 5.17
N SER A 24 -21.09 -3.71 5.63
CA SER A 24 -21.93 -4.72 6.28
C SER A 24 -22.27 -5.90 5.38
N ASP A 25 -22.14 -5.73 4.06
CA ASP A 25 -22.43 -6.74 3.05
C ASP A 25 -21.16 -7.55 2.70
N ILE A 26 -19.99 -7.15 3.22
CA ILE A 26 -18.73 -7.87 3.02
C ILE A 26 -18.63 -9.00 4.05
N GLU A 27 -18.42 -10.23 3.57
CA GLU A 27 -18.23 -11.39 4.43
C GLU A 27 -16.91 -11.27 5.20
N VAL A 28 -16.99 -11.38 6.53
CA VAL A 28 -15.82 -11.40 7.40
C VAL A 28 -15.01 -12.67 7.15
N SER A 29 -13.74 -12.49 6.79
CA SER A 29 -12.84 -13.54 6.34
C SER A 29 -11.70 -13.85 7.31
N THR A 30 -11.74 -13.35 8.54
CA THR A 30 -10.67 -13.51 9.53
C THR A 30 -10.30 -14.99 9.72
N GLY A 31 -9.01 -15.30 9.53
CA GLY A 31 -8.48 -16.67 9.61
C GLY A 31 -8.86 -17.60 8.45
N LEU A 32 -9.63 -17.13 7.47
CA LEU A 32 -10.02 -17.89 6.28
C LEU A 32 -9.20 -17.41 5.08
N ILE A 33 -8.41 -18.29 4.49
CA ILE A 33 -7.65 -17.97 3.28
C ILE A 33 -8.61 -17.74 2.11
N LYS A 34 -8.43 -16.62 1.41
CA LYS A 34 -9.23 -16.27 0.23
C LYS A 34 -8.34 -16.09 -1.00
N HIS A 35 -8.87 -16.46 -2.15
CA HIS A 35 -8.20 -16.31 -3.45
C HIS A 35 -8.94 -15.32 -4.34
N ILE A 36 -8.22 -14.71 -5.28
CA ILE A 36 -8.82 -13.91 -6.35
C ILE A 36 -9.24 -14.87 -7.47
N ASP A 37 -10.45 -15.43 -7.34
CA ASP A 37 -11.01 -16.39 -8.31
C ASP A 37 -11.67 -15.71 -9.52
N SER A 38 -11.91 -14.39 -9.45
CA SER A 38 -12.47 -13.61 -10.55
C SER A 38 -11.50 -13.38 -11.71
N PHE A 39 -10.24 -13.80 -11.56
CA PHE A 39 -9.16 -13.50 -12.50
C PHE A 39 -8.19 -14.70 -12.64
N PRO A 40 -7.51 -14.87 -13.79
CA PRO A 40 -6.55 -15.96 -13.98
C PRO A 40 -5.49 -16.04 -12.86
N LYS A 41 -5.11 -17.27 -12.51
CA LYS A 41 -4.18 -17.55 -11.40
C LYS A 41 -2.73 -17.31 -11.79
N GLU A 42 -2.44 -17.37 -13.09
CA GLU A 42 -1.12 -17.17 -13.67
C GLU A 42 -0.59 -15.76 -13.40
N LEU A 43 0.72 -15.66 -13.20
CA LEU A 43 1.38 -14.40 -12.89
C LEU A 43 1.25 -13.36 -14.03
N ALA A 44 1.44 -13.77 -15.28
CA ALA A 44 1.46 -12.86 -16.43
C ALA A 44 0.15 -12.04 -16.59
N PRO A 45 -1.05 -12.64 -16.56
CA PRO A 45 -2.29 -11.87 -16.51
C PRO A 45 -2.36 -10.89 -15.35
N ARG A 46 -1.92 -11.28 -14.14
CA ARG A 46 -2.02 -10.45 -12.92
C ARG A 46 -1.10 -9.24 -13.00
N VAL A 47 0.14 -9.44 -13.44
CA VAL A 47 1.09 -8.35 -13.70
C VAL A 47 0.59 -7.44 -14.83
N SER A 48 0.02 -8.02 -15.89
CA SER A 48 -0.60 -7.27 -17.00
C SER A 48 -1.75 -6.40 -16.51
N LEU A 49 -2.63 -6.91 -15.64
CA LEU A 49 -3.70 -6.15 -15.01
C LEU A 49 -3.15 -4.96 -14.20
N LEU A 50 -2.17 -5.20 -13.32
CA LEU A 50 -1.54 -4.17 -12.51
C LEU A 50 -0.92 -3.07 -13.38
N LEU A 51 -0.15 -3.44 -14.40
CA LEU A 51 0.47 -2.48 -15.32
C LEU A 51 -0.58 -1.69 -16.11
N SER A 52 -1.65 -2.34 -16.58
CA SER A 52 -2.74 -1.64 -17.29
C SER A 52 -3.41 -0.58 -16.41
N SER A 53 -3.52 -0.81 -15.11
CA SER A 53 -4.20 0.09 -14.16
C SER A 53 -3.44 1.39 -13.85
N VAL A 54 -2.14 1.42 -14.17
CA VAL A 54 -1.23 2.55 -13.90
C VAL A 54 -0.54 3.07 -15.17
N ALA A 55 -0.86 2.49 -16.33
CA ALA A 55 -0.18 2.79 -17.59
C ALA A 55 -0.30 4.27 -17.96
N ASN A 56 -1.48 4.88 -17.77
CA ASN A 56 -1.71 6.29 -18.09
C ASN A 56 -0.84 7.21 -17.23
N GLU A 57 -0.74 6.93 -15.94
CA GLU A 57 0.06 7.71 -15.00
C GLU A 57 1.55 7.56 -15.28
N ILE A 58 2.01 6.37 -15.69
CA ILE A 58 3.40 6.16 -16.13
C ILE A 58 3.69 6.94 -17.42
N MET A 59 2.81 6.86 -18.42
CA MET A 59 2.98 7.60 -19.68
C MET A 59 2.90 9.11 -19.51
N ALA A 60 2.27 9.60 -18.44
CA ALA A 60 2.22 11.01 -18.08
C ALA A 60 3.47 11.49 -17.32
N LEU A 61 4.38 10.59 -16.91
CA LEU A 61 5.63 10.99 -16.27
C LEU A 61 6.51 11.73 -17.29
N PRO A 62 7.14 12.86 -16.89
CA PRO A 62 8.20 13.47 -17.66
C PRO A 62 9.36 12.51 -17.92
N GLY A 63 9.98 12.61 -19.10
CA GLY A 63 11.09 11.74 -19.51
C GLY A 63 12.38 11.94 -18.71
N GLU A 64 12.47 13.04 -17.95
CA GLU A 64 13.57 13.33 -17.03
C GLU A 64 13.43 12.58 -15.70
N ILE A 65 12.24 12.09 -15.38
CA ILE A 65 12.02 11.26 -14.20
C ILE A 65 12.50 9.85 -14.52
N SER A 66 13.24 9.25 -13.61
CA SER A 66 13.66 7.87 -13.72
C SER A 66 12.64 6.99 -13.01
N LEU A 67 12.18 5.91 -13.64
CA LEU A 67 11.22 5.00 -13.01
C LEU A 67 11.91 3.73 -12.53
N ASN A 68 11.87 3.52 -11.21
CA ASN A 68 12.30 2.29 -10.57
C ASN A 68 11.08 1.43 -10.27
N VAL A 69 11.11 0.16 -10.66
CA VAL A 69 10.01 -0.79 -10.46
C VAL A 69 10.42 -1.83 -9.43
N THR A 70 9.55 -2.05 -8.46
CA THR A 70 9.65 -3.18 -7.53
C THR A 70 8.42 -4.06 -7.70
N LEU A 71 8.63 -5.33 -8.03
CA LEU A 71 7.58 -6.34 -8.16
C LEU A 71 7.70 -7.35 -7.02
N MET A 72 6.69 -7.35 -6.15
CA MET A 72 6.53 -8.29 -5.06
C MET A 72 5.74 -9.51 -5.53
N VAL A 73 6.35 -10.68 -5.47
CA VAL A 73 5.74 -11.97 -5.83
C VAL A 73 6.14 -13.03 -4.80
N ASN A 74 5.18 -13.87 -4.42
CA ASN A 74 5.37 -14.87 -3.37
C ASN A 74 5.49 -16.30 -3.92
N GLU A 75 5.14 -16.53 -5.18
CA GLU A 75 5.50 -17.76 -5.91
C GLU A 75 7.01 -17.98 -5.78
N SER A 76 7.42 -19.23 -5.55
CA SER A 76 8.84 -19.54 -5.36
C SER A 76 9.67 -18.89 -6.47
N LEU A 77 10.62 -18.02 -6.09
CA LEU A 77 11.57 -17.31 -6.96
C LEU A 77 12.46 -18.24 -7.81
N ASN A 78 12.14 -19.53 -7.86
CA ASN A 78 12.84 -20.56 -8.64
C ASN A 78 12.74 -20.35 -10.15
N ASN A 79 12.02 -19.32 -10.62
CA ASN A 79 12.02 -18.93 -12.02
C ASN A 79 11.91 -17.41 -12.21
N GLU A 80 12.96 -16.68 -11.82
CA GLU A 80 13.11 -15.25 -12.10
C GLU A 80 12.86 -14.90 -13.58
N ALA A 81 13.17 -15.81 -14.51
CA ALA A 81 12.88 -15.63 -15.93
C ALA A 81 11.36 -15.55 -16.22
N VAL A 82 10.53 -16.38 -15.58
CA VAL A 82 9.06 -16.31 -15.74
C VAL A 82 8.51 -14.99 -15.21
N VAL A 83 9.01 -14.51 -14.06
CA VAL A 83 8.59 -13.23 -13.49
C VAL A 83 8.99 -12.07 -14.40
N ASN A 84 10.22 -12.09 -14.92
CA ASN A 84 10.70 -11.11 -15.90
C ASN A 84 9.86 -11.15 -17.17
N ASP A 85 9.59 -12.33 -17.73
CA ASP A 85 8.80 -12.48 -18.96
C ASP A 85 7.37 -11.95 -18.76
N ALA A 86 6.74 -12.26 -17.63
CA ALA A 86 5.42 -11.73 -17.25
C ALA A 86 5.41 -10.20 -17.21
N PHE A 87 6.42 -9.60 -16.54
CA PHE A 87 6.57 -8.16 -16.47
C PHE A 87 6.83 -7.53 -17.84
N MET A 88 7.78 -8.06 -18.61
CA MET A 88 8.15 -7.56 -19.94
C MET A 88 6.97 -7.60 -20.91
N GLN A 89 6.21 -8.70 -20.91
CA GLN A 89 5.01 -8.83 -21.74
C GLN A 89 3.94 -7.82 -21.35
N GLY A 90 3.63 -7.69 -20.06
CA GLY A 90 2.67 -6.70 -19.58
C GLY A 90 3.11 -5.27 -19.87
N TRP A 91 4.40 -4.96 -19.69
CA TRP A 91 4.96 -3.65 -19.98
C TRP A 91 4.82 -3.32 -21.46
N GLN A 92 5.29 -4.23 -22.33
CA GLN A 92 5.22 -4.05 -23.77
C GLN A 92 3.78 -3.88 -24.28
N GLN A 93 2.82 -4.58 -23.65
CA GLN A 93 1.42 -4.53 -24.01
C GLN A 93 0.76 -3.19 -23.67
N HIS A 94 1.03 -2.62 -22.49
CA HIS A 94 0.27 -1.47 -21.97
C HIS A 94 1.02 -0.14 -22.00
N ILE A 95 2.35 -0.18 -21.96
CA ILE A 95 3.21 1.02 -21.91
C ILE A 95 4.11 1.07 -23.15
N GLY A 96 4.60 -0.09 -23.61
CA GLY A 96 5.44 -0.21 -24.79
C GLY A 96 6.71 0.62 -24.66
N ASN A 97 7.06 1.31 -25.76
CA ASN A 97 8.24 2.17 -25.83
C ASN A 97 7.97 3.63 -25.42
N LEU A 98 6.79 3.93 -24.86
CA LEU A 98 6.41 5.29 -24.48
C LEU A 98 7.14 5.75 -23.21
N TYR A 99 7.59 4.81 -22.38
CA TYR A 99 8.39 5.08 -21.21
C TYR A 99 9.35 3.91 -20.96
N THR A 100 10.52 4.22 -20.39
CA THR A 100 11.53 3.22 -20.05
C THR A 100 11.76 3.25 -18.55
N TRP A 101 11.63 2.09 -17.90
CA TRP A 101 12.05 1.93 -16.51
C TRP A 101 13.56 1.71 -16.44
N GLN A 102 14.20 2.18 -15.37
CA GLN A 102 15.64 2.05 -15.19
C GLN A 102 16.05 0.76 -14.50
N ARG A 103 15.23 0.32 -13.54
CA ARG A 103 15.52 -0.85 -12.73
C ARG A 103 14.24 -1.61 -12.43
N LEU A 104 14.30 -2.92 -12.57
CA LEU A 104 13.31 -3.85 -12.02
C LEU A 104 13.95 -4.61 -10.86
N THR A 105 13.29 -4.60 -9.71
CA THR A 105 13.68 -5.34 -8.51
C THR A 105 12.56 -6.32 -8.20
N ILE A 106 12.86 -7.62 -8.12
CA ILE A 106 11.90 -8.67 -7.80
C ILE A 106 12.19 -9.15 -6.37
N VAL A 107 11.17 -9.16 -5.51
CA VAL A 107 11.29 -9.54 -4.10
C VAL A 107 10.07 -10.34 -3.63
N ASN A 108 10.23 -11.05 -2.52
CA ASN A 108 9.15 -11.81 -1.86
C ASN A 108 8.47 -11.03 -0.73
N SER A 109 9.23 -10.20 -0.02
CA SER A 109 8.77 -9.25 0.98
C SER A 109 9.50 -7.91 0.80
N LEU A 110 8.91 -6.84 1.33
CA LEU A 110 9.50 -5.51 1.29
C LEU A 110 8.98 -4.70 2.47
N SER A 111 9.87 -4.26 3.35
CA SER A 111 9.47 -3.37 4.45
C SER A 111 9.03 -2.00 3.94
N PRO A 112 7.93 -1.42 4.49
CA PRO A 112 7.61 -0.02 4.28
C PRO A 112 8.76 0.93 4.60
N MET A 113 9.69 0.54 5.48
CA MET A 113 10.88 1.33 5.82
C MET A 113 11.75 1.66 4.61
N VAL A 114 11.66 0.92 3.50
CA VAL A 114 12.36 1.27 2.24
C VAL A 114 12.02 2.68 1.73
N MET A 115 10.84 3.21 2.10
CA MET A 115 10.46 4.59 1.77
C MET A 115 11.42 5.63 2.33
N GLU A 116 12.13 5.34 3.44
CA GLU A 116 13.16 6.23 3.96
C GLU A 116 14.28 6.47 2.94
N ASP A 117 14.63 5.45 2.17
CA ASP A 117 15.67 5.55 1.15
C ASP A 117 15.14 6.29 -0.08
N TRP A 118 13.89 6.01 -0.49
CA TRP A 118 13.25 6.70 -1.61
C TRP A 118 13.07 8.20 -1.33
N ILE A 119 12.74 8.57 -0.10
CA ILE A 119 12.58 9.97 0.33
C ILE A 119 13.92 10.71 0.37
N LYS A 120 15.02 10.01 0.66
CA LYS A 120 16.37 10.60 0.72
C LYS A 120 17.03 10.70 -0.66
N SER A 121 16.51 10.01 -1.67
CA SER A 121 17.07 10.08 -3.02
C SER A 121 17.03 11.52 -3.55
N PRO A 122 18.18 12.11 -3.93
CA PRO A 122 18.23 13.45 -4.51
C PRO A 122 17.91 13.46 -6.01
N ALA A 123 17.80 12.29 -6.63
CA ALA A 123 17.52 12.15 -8.04
C ALA A 123 16.01 12.25 -8.33
N PRO A 124 15.62 12.80 -9.49
CA PRO A 124 14.22 12.83 -9.92
C PRO A 124 13.75 11.41 -10.25
N GLU A 125 13.33 10.68 -9.25
CA GLU A 125 12.94 9.28 -9.35
C GLU A 125 11.48 9.09 -8.93
N ALA A 126 10.76 8.29 -9.73
CA ALA A 126 9.49 7.71 -9.36
C ALA A 126 9.71 6.23 -9.05
N THR A 127 8.93 5.72 -8.10
CA THR A 127 8.92 4.30 -7.72
C THR A 127 7.55 3.72 -8.03
N LEU A 128 7.53 2.68 -8.87
CA LEU A 128 6.37 1.83 -9.08
C LEU A 128 6.51 0.57 -8.23
N LEU A 129 5.62 0.39 -7.26
CA LEU A 129 5.47 -0.85 -6.52
C LEU A 129 4.29 -1.63 -7.09
N LEU A 130 4.54 -2.88 -7.47
CA LEU A 130 3.54 -3.85 -7.89
C LEU A 130 3.52 -4.99 -6.89
N VAL A 131 2.35 -5.33 -6.37
CA VAL A 131 2.15 -6.50 -5.51
C VAL A 131 1.29 -7.50 -6.27
N ALA A 132 1.83 -8.68 -6.53
CA ALA A 132 1.11 -9.81 -7.10
C ALA A 132 1.22 -11.03 -6.16
N GLN A 133 0.63 -10.88 -4.97
CA GLN A 133 0.67 -11.92 -3.95
C GLN A 133 -0.33 -13.04 -4.26
N ARG A 134 0.18 -14.28 -4.20
CA ARG A 134 -0.60 -15.50 -4.28
C ARG A 134 0.02 -16.52 -3.33
N SER A 135 -0.79 -17.23 -2.56
CA SER A 135 -0.29 -18.31 -1.73
C SER A 135 -0.38 -19.63 -2.48
N ASP A 136 0.74 -20.32 -2.64
CA ASP A 136 0.80 -21.65 -3.26
C ASP A 136 0.54 -22.78 -2.26
N MET A 137 0.72 -22.49 -0.96
CA MET A 137 0.60 -23.45 0.14
C MET A 137 -0.57 -23.15 1.07
N ASP A 138 -1.47 -22.24 0.67
CA ASP A 138 -2.60 -21.78 1.49
C ASP A 138 -2.14 -21.35 2.89
N GLU A 139 -1.09 -20.51 2.96
CA GLU A 139 -0.59 -19.91 4.21
C GLU A 139 -1.14 -18.50 4.42
N PHE A 140 -1.54 -17.85 3.32
CA PHE A 140 -2.07 -16.49 3.30
C PHE A 140 -2.97 -16.28 2.10
N SER A 141 -3.60 -15.12 2.02
CA SER A 141 -4.61 -14.83 1.01
C SER A 141 -4.02 -14.08 -0.17
N ASP A 142 -4.65 -14.23 -1.34
CA ASP A 142 -4.27 -13.49 -2.53
C ASP A 142 -4.45 -11.98 -2.33
N GLY A 143 -3.65 -11.18 -3.02
CA GLY A 143 -3.80 -9.74 -3.03
C GLY A 143 -3.03 -9.10 -4.17
N LEU A 144 -3.67 -8.16 -4.87
CA LEU A 144 -3.03 -7.34 -5.89
C LEU A 144 -3.03 -5.88 -5.44
N ALA A 145 -1.91 -5.19 -5.60
CA ALA A 145 -1.84 -3.75 -5.39
C ALA A 145 -0.86 -3.07 -6.35
N VAL A 146 -1.13 -1.79 -6.61
CA VAL A 146 -0.23 -0.89 -7.32
C VAL A 146 -0.06 0.40 -6.52
N MET A 147 1.16 0.89 -6.46
CA MET A 147 1.46 2.24 -5.96
C MET A 147 2.51 2.89 -6.86
N LEU A 148 2.19 4.05 -7.45
CA LEU A 148 3.16 4.89 -8.14
C LEU A 148 3.46 6.10 -7.25
N LEU A 149 4.71 6.16 -6.78
CA LEU A 149 5.19 7.10 -5.78
C LEU A 149 6.25 8.03 -6.35
N ILE A 150 6.30 9.26 -5.86
CA ILE A 150 7.35 10.21 -6.19
C ILE A 150 7.67 11.07 -4.95
N ASN A 151 8.92 11.53 -4.84
CA ASN A 151 9.29 12.49 -3.80
C ASN A 151 8.46 13.78 -3.92
N ASP A 152 8.09 14.39 -2.79
CA ASP A 152 7.23 15.58 -2.74
C ASP A 152 7.83 16.77 -3.52
N ASP A 153 9.15 16.97 -3.44
CA ASP A 153 9.85 18.07 -4.14
C ASP A 153 9.76 17.89 -5.66
N HIS A 154 9.92 16.67 -6.14
CA HIS A 154 9.78 16.32 -7.55
C HIS A 154 8.31 16.33 -7.99
N ALA A 155 7.38 15.89 -7.13
CA ALA A 155 5.95 15.95 -7.38
C ALA A 155 5.50 17.39 -7.67
N GLN A 156 5.90 18.32 -6.79
CA GLN A 156 5.57 19.73 -6.94
C GLN A 156 6.18 20.33 -8.22
N ARG A 157 7.45 20.01 -8.50
CA ARG A 157 8.15 20.49 -9.71
C ARG A 157 7.44 20.07 -11.00
N TRP A 158 6.86 18.88 -11.04
CA TRP A 158 6.30 18.28 -12.25
C TRP A 158 4.77 18.27 -12.29
N GLY A 159 4.10 19.03 -11.42
CA GLY A 159 2.64 19.17 -11.45
C GLY A 159 1.86 18.00 -10.85
N PHE A 160 2.54 17.06 -10.19
CA PHE A 160 1.93 16.04 -9.33
C PHE A 160 1.72 16.55 -7.89
N GLY A 161 1.85 17.87 -7.67
CA GLY A 161 1.57 18.51 -6.40
C GLY A 161 0.09 18.43 -6.05
N GLY A 162 -0.22 18.27 -4.76
CA GLY A 162 -1.60 18.18 -4.28
C GLY A 162 -2.20 16.77 -4.28
N GLN A 163 -1.44 15.76 -4.73
CA GLN A 163 -1.84 14.35 -4.64
C GLN A 163 -1.89 13.84 -3.18
N THR A 164 -2.52 12.68 -2.99
CA THR A 164 -2.43 11.90 -1.75
C THR A 164 -0.97 11.72 -1.36
N LYS A 165 -0.68 11.79 -0.06
CA LYS A 165 0.67 11.70 0.48
C LYS A 165 0.78 10.52 1.43
N ILE A 166 1.89 9.80 1.30
CA ILE A 166 2.38 8.89 2.33
C ILE A 166 3.54 9.55 3.08
N TYR A 167 3.41 9.58 4.39
CA TYR A 167 4.43 10.12 5.29
C TYR A 167 5.43 9.04 5.68
N ARG A 168 6.59 9.49 6.17
CA ARG A 168 7.70 8.62 6.61
C ARG A 168 7.19 7.60 7.63
N PRO A 169 7.36 6.29 7.36
CA PRO A 169 7.07 5.26 8.33
C PRO A 169 7.97 5.42 9.55
N MET A 170 7.43 5.10 10.72
CA MET A 170 8.20 5.01 11.95
C MET A 170 8.16 3.57 12.44
N VAL A 171 9.33 3.05 12.80
CA VAL A 171 9.45 1.75 13.47
C VAL A 171 8.80 1.83 14.85
N ILE A 172 8.02 0.81 15.19
CA ILE A 172 7.45 0.62 16.52
C ILE A 172 7.97 -0.68 17.15
N ASP A 173 8.31 -0.61 18.43
CA ASP A 173 8.45 -1.75 19.33
C ASP A 173 7.07 -2.09 19.90
N LYS A 174 6.59 -3.31 19.61
CA LYS A 174 5.27 -3.77 20.05
C LYS A 174 5.13 -3.80 21.57
N ASP A 175 6.22 -4.02 22.30
CA ASP A 175 6.21 -4.06 23.77
C ASP A 175 6.14 -2.63 24.37
N GLN A 176 6.31 -1.60 23.54
CA GLN A 176 6.20 -0.18 23.89
C GLN A 176 5.19 0.57 23.01
N MET A 177 4.18 -0.15 22.47
CA MET A 177 3.22 0.37 21.50
C MET A 177 2.63 1.72 21.92
N ALA A 178 2.12 1.83 23.15
CA ALA A 178 1.51 3.07 23.63
C ALA A 178 2.49 4.26 23.62
N LEU A 179 3.68 4.10 24.20
CA LEU A 179 4.68 5.17 24.27
C LEU A 179 5.14 5.61 22.87
N GLN A 180 5.39 4.65 21.99
CA GLN A 180 5.92 4.95 20.66
C GLN A 180 4.84 5.50 19.73
N TYR A 181 3.60 5.02 19.81
CA TYR A 181 2.49 5.63 19.09
C TYR A 181 2.24 7.07 19.54
N GLN A 182 2.34 7.36 20.83
CA GLN A 182 2.27 8.74 21.34
C GLN A 182 3.38 9.62 20.73
N LEU A 183 4.62 9.13 20.65
CA LEU A 183 5.72 9.84 19.99
C LEU A 183 5.41 10.10 18.49
N PHE A 184 4.85 9.12 17.81
CA PHE A 184 4.47 9.23 16.39
C PHE A 184 3.47 10.37 16.14
N ILE A 185 2.33 10.39 16.85
CA ILE A 185 1.31 11.45 16.67
C ILE A 185 1.79 12.83 17.17
N ASN A 186 2.75 12.85 18.11
CA ASN A 186 3.38 14.08 18.57
C ASN A 186 4.30 14.69 17.52
N THR A 187 4.95 13.86 16.70
CA THR A 187 5.93 14.29 15.68
C THR A 187 5.31 14.48 14.29
N GLN A 188 4.21 13.79 13.98
CA GLN A 188 3.52 13.88 12.69
C GLN A 188 2.11 14.47 12.84
N PRO A 189 1.92 15.78 12.60
CA PRO A 189 0.59 16.41 12.66
C PRO A 189 -0.49 15.71 11.80
N PRO A 190 -0.19 15.22 10.58
CA PRO A 190 -1.17 14.46 9.79
C PRO A 190 -1.64 13.17 10.47
N ALA A 191 -0.76 12.49 11.22
CA ALA A 191 -1.09 11.30 11.99
C ALA A 191 -2.09 11.61 13.10
N ARG A 192 -1.86 12.71 13.82
CA ARG A 192 -2.80 13.20 14.85
C ARG A 192 -4.16 13.55 14.27
N ALA A 193 -4.17 14.12 13.06
CA ALA A 193 -5.40 14.46 12.36
C ALA A 193 -6.12 13.24 11.75
N ALA A 194 -5.51 12.04 11.75
CA ALA A 194 -6.11 10.83 11.21
C ALA A 194 -7.39 10.45 11.93
N LYS A 195 -8.38 10.06 11.14
CA LYS A 195 -9.63 9.48 11.62
C LYS A 195 -9.67 7.98 11.42
N GLY A 196 -9.06 7.48 10.35
CA GLY A 196 -8.99 6.06 10.05
C GLY A 196 -7.76 5.38 10.64
N LEU A 197 -7.92 4.13 11.06
CA LEU A 197 -6.83 3.23 11.43
C LEU A 197 -6.99 1.94 10.63
N LEU A 198 -5.98 1.58 9.85
CA LEU A 198 -5.93 0.29 9.16
C LEU A 198 -4.81 -0.56 9.75
N LEU A 199 -5.13 -1.79 10.09
CA LEU A 199 -4.21 -2.80 10.59
C LEU A 199 -3.91 -3.78 9.46
N SER A 200 -2.65 -4.11 9.21
CA SER A 200 -2.29 -5.04 8.13
C SER A 200 -2.65 -6.48 8.42
N ASP A 201 -2.72 -6.87 9.70
CA ASP A 201 -2.84 -8.25 10.15
C ASP A 201 -3.66 -8.38 11.45
N GLY A 202 -3.93 -9.64 11.83
CA GLY A 202 -4.62 -10.01 13.06
C GLY A 202 -3.91 -9.56 14.34
N GLU A 203 -2.58 -9.65 14.39
CA GLU A 203 -1.77 -9.27 15.56
C GLU A 203 -1.92 -7.77 15.86
N GLY A 204 -2.05 -6.93 14.84
CA GLY A 204 -2.23 -5.49 14.98
C GLY A 204 -3.51 -5.14 15.74
N SER A 205 -4.51 -6.03 15.72
CA SER A 205 -5.77 -5.83 16.44
C SER A 205 -5.59 -5.87 17.95
N LEU A 206 -4.57 -6.57 18.45
CA LEU A 206 -4.22 -6.61 19.88
C LEU A 206 -3.75 -5.23 20.38
N HIS A 207 -3.28 -4.37 19.48
CA HIS A 207 -2.73 -3.06 19.77
C HIS A 207 -3.70 -1.90 19.50
N ALA A 208 -4.87 -2.17 18.92
CA ALA A 208 -5.83 -1.14 18.53
C ALA A 208 -6.31 -0.28 19.72
N ALA A 209 -6.54 -0.90 20.88
CA ALA A 209 -6.99 -0.19 22.08
C ALA A 209 -5.93 0.80 22.58
N ASP A 210 -4.65 0.39 22.63
CA ASP A 210 -3.55 1.27 23.02
C ASP A 210 -3.43 2.45 22.04
N ILE A 211 -3.50 2.18 20.74
CA ILE A 211 -3.44 3.21 19.69
C ILE A 211 -4.58 4.23 19.82
N LEU A 212 -5.82 3.75 20.01
CA LEU A 212 -6.98 4.62 20.19
C LEU A 212 -6.87 5.48 21.45
N GLN A 213 -6.46 4.87 22.57
CA GLN A 213 -6.29 5.59 23.82
C GLN A 213 -5.21 6.66 23.70
N GLN A 214 -4.05 6.33 23.11
CA GLN A 214 -2.97 7.29 22.92
C GLN A 214 -3.31 8.38 21.91
N SER A 215 -4.10 8.06 20.87
CA SER A 215 -4.68 9.07 19.99
C SER A 215 -5.55 10.04 20.79
N LEU A 216 -6.49 9.55 21.59
CA LEU A 216 -7.36 10.38 22.43
C LEU A 216 -6.55 11.29 23.39
N ASP A 217 -5.60 10.71 24.13
CA ASP A 217 -4.76 11.45 25.09
C ASP A 217 -3.88 12.50 24.39
N GLY A 218 -3.41 12.19 23.18
CA GLY A 218 -2.63 13.08 22.31
C GLY A 218 -3.47 14.10 21.53
N LYS A 219 -4.79 14.20 21.78
CA LYS A 219 -5.74 15.04 21.03
C LYS A 219 -5.80 14.70 19.53
N GLY A 220 -5.67 13.42 19.22
CA GLY A 220 -5.89 12.84 17.91
C GLY A 220 -7.37 12.60 17.64
N ASN A 221 -7.67 12.25 16.39
CA ASN A 221 -9.05 12.20 15.87
C ASN A 221 -9.49 10.78 15.45
N LEU A 222 -8.76 9.74 15.85
CA LEU A 222 -9.11 8.37 15.44
C LEU A 222 -10.55 8.04 15.85
N ASP A 223 -11.32 7.57 14.88
CA ASP A 223 -12.69 7.13 15.08
C ASP A 223 -12.72 5.61 15.14
N VAL A 224 -13.25 5.07 16.25
CA VAL A 224 -13.44 3.62 16.44
C VAL A 224 -14.23 3.01 15.28
N SER A 225 -15.20 3.74 14.74
CA SER A 225 -16.01 3.29 13.60
C SER A 225 -15.25 3.25 12.28
N LEU A 226 -14.01 3.75 12.22
CA LEU A 226 -13.09 3.73 11.08
C LEU A 226 -11.83 2.90 11.33
N VAL A 227 -11.80 2.11 12.41
CA VAL A 227 -10.76 1.09 12.65
C VAL A 227 -11.07 -0.14 11.81
N ARG A 228 -10.12 -0.59 11.00
CA ARG A 228 -10.26 -1.74 10.11
C ARG A 228 -9.05 -2.66 10.22
N ASN A 229 -9.27 -3.95 9.99
CA ASN A 229 -8.21 -4.94 9.83
C ASN A 229 -8.29 -5.49 8.40
N LEU A 230 -7.17 -5.49 7.68
CA LEU A 230 -7.12 -6.07 6.34
C LEU A 230 -7.61 -7.54 6.32
N GLU A 231 -7.28 -8.32 7.36
CA GLU A 231 -7.66 -9.74 7.42
C GLU A 231 -9.15 -9.98 7.62
N SER A 232 -9.93 -8.99 8.08
CA SER A 232 -11.39 -9.13 8.07
C SER A 232 -11.94 -9.18 6.65
N PHE A 233 -11.22 -8.63 5.67
CA PHE A 233 -11.63 -8.64 4.27
C PHE A 233 -11.04 -9.81 3.50
N ILE A 234 -9.78 -10.16 3.76
CA ILE A 234 -9.07 -11.09 2.89
C ILE A 234 -8.69 -12.40 3.56
N GLY A 235 -8.71 -12.50 4.88
CA GLY A 235 -8.00 -13.57 5.59
C GLY A 235 -6.54 -13.23 5.89
N PRO A 236 -5.69 -14.21 6.24
CA PRO A 236 -4.31 -13.95 6.61
C PRO A 236 -3.56 -13.16 5.52
N SER A 237 -2.93 -12.04 5.88
CA SER A 237 -2.49 -11.04 4.89
C SER A 237 -1.20 -11.38 4.15
N GLY A 238 -0.38 -12.29 4.67
CA GLY A 238 0.86 -12.73 4.04
C GLY A 238 1.99 -11.68 3.98
N PRO A 239 3.10 -11.99 3.29
CA PRO A 239 4.31 -11.16 3.28
C PRO A 239 4.17 -9.78 2.63
N ALA A 240 3.16 -9.58 1.80
CA ALA A 240 2.85 -8.27 1.21
C ALA A 240 1.75 -7.50 1.97
N GLY A 241 1.29 -8.01 3.12
CA GLY A 241 0.19 -7.44 3.90
C GLY A 241 0.37 -5.96 4.24
N SER A 242 1.59 -5.54 4.55
CA SER A 242 1.93 -4.15 4.81
C SER A 242 1.64 -3.22 3.62
N TRP A 243 2.01 -3.63 2.40
CA TRP A 243 1.77 -2.86 1.19
C TRP A 243 0.33 -2.95 0.68
N LEU A 244 -0.33 -4.10 0.85
CA LEU A 244 -1.76 -4.23 0.60
C LEU A 244 -2.56 -3.28 1.50
N ALA A 245 -2.19 -3.18 2.78
CA ALA A 245 -2.79 -2.25 3.73
C ALA A 245 -2.49 -0.79 3.34
N LEU A 246 -1.25 -0.45 3.01
CA LEU A 246 -0.91 0.92 2.58
C LEU A 246 -1.68 1.36 1.33
N ALA A 247 -1.80 0.47 0.32
CA ALA A 247 -2.58 0.76 -0.88
C ALA A 247 -4.07 0.91 -0.57
N LEU A 248 -4.65 0.01 0.23
CA LEU A 248 -6.04 0.12 0.66
C LEU A 248 -6.30 1.40 1.47
N ALA A 249 -5.39 1.78 2.36
CA ALA A 249 -5.49 3.02 3.13
C ALA A 249 -5.40 4.26 2.23
N ALA A 250 -4.61 4.22 1.15
CA ALA A 250 -4.57 5.32 0.18
C ALA A 250 -5.89 5.48 -0.56
N ASP A 251 -6.51 4.38 -0.99
CA ASP A 251 -7.83 4.41 -1.64
C ASP A 251 -8.94 4.84 -0.66
N LEU A 252 -8.89 4.38 0.60
CA LEU A 252 -9.84 4.78 1.64
C LEU A 252 -9.68 6.26 2.03
N ALA A 253 -8.44 6.74 2.16
CA ALA A 253 -8.17 8.15 2.46
C ALA A 253 -8.76 9.06 1.38
N LEU A 254 -8.61 8.69 0.10
CA LEU A 254 -9.22 9.38 -1.02
C LEU A 254 -10.76 9.31 -0.99
N THR A 255 -11.32 8.14 -0.68
CA THR A 255 -12.77 7.93 -0.65
C THR A 255 -13.44 8.70 0.49
N HIS A 256 -12.83 8.72 1.67
CA HIS A 256 -13.38 9.39 2.85
C HIS A 256 -12.96 10.86 2.96
N GLN A 257 -11.96 11.30 2.18
CA GLN A 257 -11.33 12.62 2.33
C GLN A 257 -10.79 12.84 3.75
N ASP A 258 -10.26 11.79 4.37
CA ASP A 258 -9.70 11.79 5.72
C ASP A 258 -8.33 11.11 5.78
N ASN A 259 -7.49 11.52 6.74
CA ASN A 259 -6.20 10.88 6.95
C ASN A 259 -6.36 9.50 7.58
N TYR A 260 -5.51 8.57 7.17
CA TYR A 260 -5.44 7.21 7.68
C TYR A 260 -4.08 6.95 8.32
N THR A 261 -4.09 6.33 9.50
CA THR A 261 -2.90 5.69 10.05
C THR A 261 -2.90 4.21 9.66
N VAL A 262 -1.76 3.69 9.27
CA VAL A 262 -1.58 2.25 8.99
C VAL A 262 -0.58 1.68 9.97
N LEU A 263 -0.99 0.68 10.73
CA LEU A 263 -0.08 -0.14 11.54
C LEU A 263 0.18 -1.43 10.76
N ALA A 264 1.44 -1.73 10.49
CA ALA A 264 1.81 -2.93 9.78
C ALA A 264 2.99 -3.68 10.39
N GLN A 265 2.93 -5.01 10.32
CA GLN A 265 4.04 -5.89 10.66
C GLN A 265 4.76 -6.37 9.39
N ASP A 266 6.09 -6.42 9.45
CA ASP A 266 6.95 -7.00 8.41
C ASP A 266 8.16 -7.71 9.04
N ASP A 267 8.39 -8.99 8.73
CA ASP A 267 9.55 -9.78 9.15
C ASP A 267 10.06 -9.55 10.61
N SER A 268 9.12 -9.38 11.55
CA SER A 268 9.28 -9.10 13.01
C SER A 268 9.40 -7.64 13.45
N GLN A 269 9.27 -6.68 12.55
CA GLN A 269 9.30 -5.25 12.83
C GLN A 269 7.92 -4.63 12.62
N TRP A 270 7.46 -3.84 13.58
CA TRP A 270 6.24 -3.06 13.42
C TRP A 270 6.57 -1.70 12.83
N THR A 271 5.69 -1.22 11.97
CA THR A 271 5.78 0.11 11.38
C THR A 271 4.44 0.81 11.51
N VAL A 272 4.49 2.12 11.72
CA VAL A 272 3.33 2.99 11.62
C VAL A 272 3.56 4.04 10.54
N SER A 273 2.57 4.23 9.68
CA SER A 273 2.61 5.19 8.58
C SER A 273 1.35 6.05 8.56
N THR A 274 1.41 7.23 7.96
CA THR A 274 0.24 8.07 7.73
C THR A 274 0.00 8.29 6.25
N ILE A 275 -1.25 8.15 5.82
CA ILE A 275 -1.73 8.58 4.52
C ILE A 275 -2.62 9.82 4.71
N GLN A 276 -2.38 10.84 3.89
CA GLN A 276 -3.21 12.04 3.81
C GLN A 276 -3.75 12.16 2.39
N PRO A 277 -5.07 12.29 2.17
CA PRO A 277 -5.61 12.45 0.84
C PRO A 277 -5.23 13.79 0.22
N SER A 278 -5.29 13.85 -1.11
CA SER A 278 -5.30 15.11 -1.83
C SER A 278 -6.48 15.96 -1.36
N LEU A 279 -6.22 17.18 -0.89
CA LEU A 279 -7.28 18.16 -0.69
C LEU A 279 -7.64 18.72 -2.07
N GLU A 280 -8.76 18.31 -2.66
CA GLU A 280 -9.30 19.04 -3.81
C GLU A 280 -9.62 20.47 -3.34
N HIS A 281 -8.94 21.47 -3.91
CA HIS A 281 -9.42 22.83 -3.85
C HIS A 281 -10.65 22.92 -4.76
N HIS A 282 -11.85 22.76 -4.18
CA HIS A 282 -13.11 23.18 -4.81
C HIS A 282 -13.09 24.68 -5.11
#